data_AF-A0A369ICT8-F1
#
_entry.id   AF-A0A369ICT8-F1
#
_cell.length_a   1.000
_cell.length_b   1.000
_cell.length_c   1.000
_cell.angle_alpha   90.00
_cell.angle_beta   90.00
_cell.angle_gamma   90.00
#
_symmetry.space_group_name_H-M   'P 1'
#
loop_
_entity.id
_entity.type
_entity.pdbx_description
1 polymer ?
#
loop_
_entity_poly.entity_id
_entity_poly.type
_entity_poly.pdbx_seq_one_letter_code
_entity_poly.pdbx_strand_id
1 'polypeptide(L)' 'MPTSVKGIYENGVVILLEKPRNIEKSEVIVTFVEETSPKIKRRKPGGLKGKVGLTDDFNEPLDDLKEYMF' A
#
# COMPACT_ATOMS: atom_id res chain seq x y z
N MET A 1 17.82 23.56 -7.55
CA MET A 1 16.93 22.44 -7.19
C MET A 1 15.61 23.01 -6.70
N PRO A 2 14.43 22.52 -7.15
CA PRO A 2 13.17 22.81 -6.49
C PRO A 2 13.20 22.22 -5.07
N THR A 3 12.65 22.95 -4.10
CA THR A 3 12.58 22.52 -2.69
C THR A 3 11.12 22.35 -2.33
N SER A 4 10.75 21.18 -1.82
CA SER A 4 9.40 20.92 -1.33
C SER A 4 9.34 21.12 0.17
N VAL A 5 8.38 21.91 0.63
CA VAL A 5 8.12 22.16 2.05
C VAL A 5 6.75 21.60 2.39
N LYS A 6 6.65 20.85 3.49
CA LYS A 6 5.37 20.33 3.97
C LYS A 6 4.57 21.44 4.64
N GLY A 7 3.27 21.43 4.40
CA GLY A 7 2.33 22.36 4.99
C GLY A 7 0.97 21.73 5.17
N ILE A 8 0.14 22.38 5.97
CA ILE A 8 -1.27 22.05 6.15
C ILE A 8 -2.07 23.00 5.27
N TYR A 9 -3.00 22.47 4.49
CA TYR A 9 -3.99 23.27 3.78
C TYR A 9 -5.31 23.26 4.56
N GLU A 10 -5.80 24.44 4.93
CA GLU A 10 -7.05 24.61 5.65
C GLU A 10 -7.81 25.82 5.08
N ASN A 11 -9.00 25.57 4.51
CA ASN A 11 -9.92 26.62 4.03
C ASN A 11 -9.29 27.67 3.09
N GLY A 12 -8.38 27.25 2.20
CA GLY A 12 -7.69 28.18 1.28
C GLY A 12 -6.40 28.78 1.81
N VAL A 13 -6.03 28.49 3.06
CA VAL A 13 -4.78 28.93 3.68
C VAL A 13 -3.79 27.78 3.71
N VAL A 14 -2.57 28.02 3.21
CA VAL A 14 -1.44 27.09 3.34
C VAL A 14 -0.59 27.52 4.52
N ILE A 15 -0.52 26.69 5.55
CA ILE A 15 0.31 26.88 6.74
C ILE A 15 1.56 26.04 6.58
N LEU A 16 2.71 26.68 6.38
CA LEU A 16 4.00 26.00 6.27
C LEU A 16 4.43 25.47 7.64
N LEU A 17 4.81 24.20 7.71
CA LEU A 17 5.33 23.59 8.94
C LEU A 17 6.79 23.95 9.19
N GLU A 18 7.52 24.27 8.13
CA GLU A 18 8.93 24.62 8.18
C GLU A 18 9.18 25.92 7.42
N LYS A 19 10.09 26.75 7.94
CA LYS A 19 10.50 27.97 7.25
C LYS A 19 11.52 27.60 6.17
N PRO A 20 11.25 27.84 4.88
CA PRO A 20 12.25 27.64 3.85
C PRO A 20 13.45 28.57 4.07
N ARG A 21 14.65 28.03 3.95
CA ARG A 21 15.89 28.78 4.14
C ARG A 21 16.14 29.66 2.92
N ASN A 22 16.40 30.95 3.16
CA ASN A 22 16.85 31.90 2.13
C ASN A 22 15.82 32.21 1.02
N ILE A 23 14.52 32.21 1.35
CA ILE A 23 13.46 32.62 0.43
C ILE A 23 12.69 33.80 1.04
N GLU A 24 12.82 34.98 0.44
CA GLU A 24 12.04 36.17 0.81
C GLU A 24 10.72 36.26 0.03
N LYS A 25 10.76 35.98 -1.27
CA LYS A 25 9.59 35.92 -2.16
C LYS A 25 9.85 34.92 -3.29
N SER A 26 8.89 34.04 -3.56
CA SER A 26 8.96 33.07 -4.65
C SER A 26 7.57 32.65 -5.09
N GLU A 27 7.42 32.23 -6.34
CA GLU A 27 6.20 31.59 -6.84
C GLU A 27 6.16 30.14 -6.37
N VAL A 28 5.00 29.67 -5.91
CA VAL A 28 4.85 28.35 -5.28
C VAL A 28 3.76 27.55 -5.99
N ILE A 29 4.04 26.27 -6.24
CA ILE A 29 3.05 25.30 -6.71
C ILE A 29 2.60 24.46 -5.51
N VAL A 30 1.30 24.42 -5.26
CA VAL A 30 0.70 23.62 -4.18
C VAL A 30 0.23 22.30 -4.76
N THR A 31 0.78 21.19 -4.26
CA THR A 31 0.38 19.83 -4.64
C THR A 31 -0.35 19.17 -3.50
N PHE A 32 -1.61 18.79 -3.74
CA PHE A 32 -2.41 18.03 -2.79
C PHE A 32 -2.09 16.55 -2.93
N VAL A 33 -1.51 15.96 -1.89
CA VAL A 33 -1.29 14.52 -1.82
C VAL A 33 -2.51 13.91 -1.17
N GLU A 34 -3.37 13.28 -1.97
CA GLU A 34 -4.45 12.45 -1.43
C GLU A 34 -3.84 11.18 -0.83
N GLU A 35 -3.85 11.06 0.49
CA GLU A 35 -3.64 9.78 1.14
C GLU A 35 -4.82 8.86 0.83
N THR A 36 -4.71 8.15 -0.30
CA THR A 36 -5.56 6.99 -0.57
C THR A 36 -5.15 5.90 0.41
N SER A 37 -5.61 6.01 1.65
CA SER A 37 -5.57 4.86 2.56
C SER A 37 -6.32 3.74 1.84
N PRO A 38 -5.65 2.63 1.45
CA PRO A 38 -6.36 1.56 0.79
C PRO A 38 -7.43 1.12 1.79
N LYS A 39 -8.70 1.16 1.39
CA LYS A 39 -9.78 0.61 2.22
C LYS A 39 -9.44 -0.85 2.46
N ILE A 40 -8.83 -1.15 3.60
CA ILE A 40 -8.49 -2.51 4.00
C ILE A 40 -9.83 -3.23 4.10
N LYS A 41 -10.17 -3.99 3.07
CA LYS A 41 -11.36 -4.84 3.09
C LYS A 41 -11.19 -5.76 4.29
N ARG A 42 -12.10 -5.66 5.28
CA ARG A 42 -12.12 -6.58 6.42
C ARG A 42 -12.12 -8.01 5.87
N ARG A 43 -11.06 -8.76 6.16
CA ARG A 43 -10.95 -10.16 5.73
C ARG A 43 -12.09 -10.94 6.38
N LYS A 44 -12.91 -11.62 5.58
CA LYS A 44 -13.95 -12.52 6.08
C LYS A 44 -13.31 -13.89 6.35
N PRO A 45 -13.25 -14.38 7.60
CA PRO A 45 -12.76 -15.73 7.87
C PRO A 45 -13.63 -16.73 7.11
N GLY A 46 -13.01 -17.75 6.52
CA GLY A 46 -13.72 -18.77 5.74
C GLY A 46 -14.28 -18.30 4.38
N GLY A 47 -13.88 -17.13 3.85
CA GLY A 47 -14.37 -16.64 2.54
C GLY A 47 -14.07 -17.55 1.33
N LEU A 48 -13.18 -18.54 1.51
CA LEU A 48 -12.83 -19.55 0.52
C LEU A 48 -13.46 -20.93 0.81
N LYS A 49 -14.26 -21.07 1.88
CA LYS A 49 -14.92 -22.34 2.22
C LYS A 49 -15.79 -22.78 1.05
N GLY A 50 -15.51 -23.97 0.49
CA GLY A 50 -16.22 -24.54 -0.66
C GLY A 50 -15.89 -23.93 -2.02
N LYS A 51 -14.95 -22.97 -2.09
CA LYS A 51 -14.44 -22.41 -3.36
C LYS A 51 -13.11 -23.01 -3.81
N VAL A 52 -12.43 -23.69 -2.88
CA VAL A 52 -11.19 -24.41 -3.14
C VAL A 52 -11.45 -25.86 -2.74
N GLY A 53 -11.29 -26.76 -3.70
CA GLY A 53 -11.34 -28.20 -3.49
C GLY A 53 -9.93 -28.77 -3.47
N LEU A 54 -9.73 -29.82 -2.70
CA LEU A 54 -8.57 -30.68 -2.86
C LEU A 54 -8.80 -31.52 -4.13
N THR A 55 -7.78 -31.70 -4.96
CA THR A 55 -7.85 -32.63 -6.08
C THR A 55 -7.85 -34.07 -5.54
N ASP A 56 -8.47 -34.98 -6.28
CA ASP A 56 -8.61 -36.39 -5.86
C ASP A 56 -7.23 -37.08 -5.73
N ASP A 57 -6.23 -36.59 -6.47
CA ASP A 57 -4.86 -37.07 -6.52
C ASP A 57 -3.91 -36.40 -5.52
N PHE A 58 -4.39 -35.55 -4.60
CA PHE A 58 -3.52 -34.81 -3.68
C PHE A 58 -2.61 -35.70 -2.81
N ASN A 59 -3.06 -36.91 -2.50
CA ASN A 59 -2.29 -37.86 -1.71
C ASN A 59 -1.41 -38.79 -2.58
N GLU A 60 -1.42 -38.63 -3.90
CA GLU A 60 -0.56 -39.42 -4.76
C GLU A 60 0.92 -39.04 -4.54
N PRO A 61 1.83 -40.03 -4.51
CA PRO A 61 3.23 -39.78 -4.30
C PRO A 61 3.80 -38.98 -5.47
N LEU A 62 4.48 -37.87 -5.16
CA LEU A 62 5.21 -37.12 -6.17
C LEU A 62 6.32 -38.00 -6.75
N ASP A 63 6.45 -38.02 -8.08
CA ASP A 63 7.44 -38.82 -8.79
C ASP A 63 8.86 -38.60 -8.25
N ASP A 64 9.22 -37.34 -7.99
CA ASP A 64 10.52 -36.93 -7.45
C ASP A 64 10.79 -37.42 -6.02
N LEU A 65 9.75 -37.83 -5.29
CA LEU A 65 9.84 -38.29 -3.90
C LEU A 65 9.65 -39.81 -3.75
N LYS A 66 9.44 -40.54 -4.84
CA LYS A 66 9.22 -42.00 -4.81
C LYS A 66 10.38 -42.76 -4.18
N GLU A 67 11.61 -42.28 -4.37
CA GLU A 67 12.83 -42.86 -3.80
C GLU A 67 12.89 -42.81 -2.26
N TYR A 68 11.98 -42.07 -1.61
CA TYR A 68 11.94 -41.90 -0.15
C TYR A 68 10.73 -42.61 0.51
N MET A 69 9.85 -43.27 -0.25
CA MET A 69 8.62 -43.90 0.25
C MET A 69 8.75 -45.43 0.43
N PHE A 70 9.80 -45.87 1.13
CA PHE A 70 10.07 -47.28 1.46
C PHE A 70 9.06 -47.89 2.46
#